data_AF-A0A6P5A0I2-F1
#
_entry.id   AF-A0A6P5A0I2-F1
#
_cell.length_a   1.000
_cell.length_b   1.000
_cell.length_c   1.000
_cell.angle_alpha   90.00
_cell.angle_beta   90.00
_cell.angle_gamma   90.00
#
_symmetry.space_group_name_H-M   'P 1'
#
loop_
_entity.id
_entity.type
_entity.pdbx_description
1 polymer ?
#
loop_
_entity_poly.entity_id
_entity_poly.type
_entity_poly.pdbx_seq_one_letter_code
_entity_poly.pdbx_strand_id
1 'polypeptide(L)'
;MRRFRRQHEQLRGVILRVLRPAVQATTPTSPEGEASSPVKTTEFLLDAADANAIEEVNLAYENVKEVDGLDVSKEGTEAWEAAIKRYDERIDRVETRITARLRDQLGTAKNANEMFRIFSRFNALFVRPHIRGAIREYQTQLIQRVKDDIESLHDKFKVRSRLSGQTQSSNAC
;
A
#
# COMPACT_ATOMS: atom_id res chain seq x y z
N MET A 1 -19.86 -8.97 -18.42
CA MET A 1 -20.40 -8.02 -17.41
C MET A 1 -20.18 -8.35 -15.94
N ARG A 2 -20.76 -9.42 -15.35
CA ARG A 2 -20.66 -9.66 -13.88
C ARG A 2 -19.23 -9.75 -13.33
N ARG A 3 -18.32 -10.43 -14.05
CA ARG A 3 -16.90 -10.54 -13.67
C ARG A 3 -16.19 -9.18 -13.71
N PHE A 4 -16.44 -8.38 -14.75
CA PHE A 4 -15.89 -7.04 -14.93
C PHE A 4 -16.32 -6.10 -13.78
N ARG A 5 -17.60 -6.09 -13.40
CA ARG A 5 -18.07 -5.26 -12.27
C ARG A 5 -17.37 -5.63 -10.96
N ARG A 6 -17.27 -6.93 -10.66
CA ARG A 6 -16.56 -7.41 -9.45
C ARG A 6 -15.09 -6.98 -9.46
N GLN A 7 -14.42 -7.11 -10.60
CA GLN A 7 -13.02 -6.68 -10.75
C GLN A 7 -12.86 -5.17 -10.57
N HIS A 8 -13.77 -4.38 -11.12
CA HIS A 8 -13.79 -2.93 -10.95
C HIS A 8 -14.03 -2.52 -9.49
N GLU A 9 -15.06 -3.08 -8.84
CA GLU A 9 -15.36 -2.78 -7.42
C GLU A 9 -14.21 -3.19 -6.51
N GLN A 10 -13.59 -4.35 -6.75
CA GLN A 10 -12.42 -4.78 -6.02
C GLN A 10 -11.26 -3.80 -6.22
N LEU A 11 -10.99 -3.37 -7.45
CA LEU A 11 -9.95 -2.38 -7.75
C LEU A 11 -10.21 -1.07 -7.00
N ARG A 12 -11.42 -0.52 -7.14
CA ARG A 12 -11.84 0.73 -6.50
C ARG A 12 -11.71 0.65 -4.98
N GLY A 13 -12.18 -0.44 -4.37
CA GLY A 13 -12.09 -0.66 -2.93
C GLY A 13 -10.65 -0.77 -2.43
N VAL A 14 -9.78 -1.42 -3.21
CA VAL A 14 -8.35 -1.50 -2.89
C VAL A 14 -7.69 -0.13 -3.01
N ILE A 15 -7.92 0.60 -4.11
CA ILE A 15 -7.38 1.96 -4.32
C ILE A 15 -7.82 2.88 -3.17
N LEU A 16 -9.11 2.87 -2.81
CA LEU A 16 -9.62 3.66 -1.68
C LEU A 16 -8.92 3.33 -0.36
N ARG A 17 -8.69 2.05 -0.06
CA ARG A 17 -8.02 1.63 1.17
C ARG A 17 -6.56 2.06 1.21
N VAL A 18 -5.87 2.00 0.07
CA VAL A 18 -4.45 2.35 -0.02
C VAL A 18 -4.26 3.87 0.03
N LEU A 19 -5.08 4.62 -0.69
CA LEU A 19 -4.95 6.07 -0.80
C LEU A 19 -5.50 6.82 0.42
N ARG A 20 -6.48 6.26 1.14
CA ARG A 20 -6.95 6.88 2.40
C ARG A 20 -5.82 6.87 3.44
N PRO A 21 -5.53 7.99 4.11
CA PRO A 21 -4.65 8.00 5.27
C PRO A 21 -5.21 7.04 6.31
N ALA A 22 -4.36 6.19 6.87
CA ALA A 22 -4.72 5.47 8.09
C ALA A 22 -4.88 6.52 9.19
N VAL A 23 -6.11 7.00 9.38
CA VAL A 23 -6.48 7.69 10.61
C VAL A 23 -6.30 6.62 11.68
N GLN A 24 -5.20 6.70 12.43
CA GLN A 24 -5.08 5.93 13.66
C GLN A 24 -6.29 6.33 14.49
N ALA A 25 -7.20 5.39 14.71
CA ALA A 25 -8.25 5.53 15.69
C ALA A 25 -7.56 5.74 17.04
N THR A 26 -7.44 7.00 17.44
CA THR A 26 -7.18 7.35 18.83
C THR A 26 -8.44 6.94 19.59
N THR A 27 -8.32 5.87 20.36
CA THR A 27 -9.30 5.48 21.38
C THR A 27 -9.58 6.71 22.26
N PRO A 28 -10.84 7.14 22.43
CA PRO A 28 -11.15 8.19 23.38
C PRO A 28 -11.18 7.55 24.77
N THR A 29 -10.12 7.71 25.54
CA THR A 29 -10.15 7.46 26.98
C THR A 29 -9.91 8.78 27.69
N SER A 30 -11.04 9.39 28.05
CA SER A 30 -11.31 10.34 29.14
C SER A 30 -10.54 11.68 29.23
N PRO A 31 -11.20 12.73 29.77
CA PRO A 31 -10.67 14.08 29.82
C PRO A 31 -9.96 14.33 31.16
N GLU A 32 -8.75 14.85 31.13
CA GLU A 32 -8.29 15.83 32.11
C GLU A 32 -7.05 16.53 31.56
N GLY A 33 -7.05 17.85 31.68
CA GLY A 33 -6.20 18.74 30.91
C GLY A 33 -4.73 18.69 31.32
N GLU A 34 -3.89 19.04 30.36
CA GLU A 34 -2.91 20.12 30.52
C GLU A 34 -2.27 20.42 29.16
N ALA A 35 -2.10 21.70 28.90
CA ALA A 35 -1.59 22.23 27.64
C ALA A 35 -0.14 21.81 27.42
N SER A 36 0.15 21.14 26.30
CA SER A 36 1.43 21.29 25.61
C SER A 36 1.41 20.67 24.22
N SER A 37 1.65 21.55 23.25
CA SER A 37 2.08 21.27 21.87
C SER A 37 1.02 20.69 20.94
N PRO A 38 0.66 21.36 19.82
CA PRO A 38 0.05 20.66 18.72
C PRO A 38 1.13 19.72 18.20
N VAL A 39 1.05 18.44 18.58
CA VAL A 39 1.70 17.37 17.84
C VAL A 39 1.38 17.66 16.39
N LYS A 40 2.40 17.95 15.59
CA LYS A 40 2.29 18.02 14.14
C LYS A 40 1.78 16.66 13.71
N THR A 41 0.47 16.50 13.68
CA THR A 41 -0.22 15.64 12.75
C THR A 41 0.36 16.07 11.42
N THR A 42 1.34 15.32 10.94
CA THR A 42 1.50 15.08 9.53
C THR A 42 0.17 14.49 9.09
N GLU A 43 -0.83 15.38 8.95
CA GLU A 43 -1.90 15.23 8.00
C GLU A 43 -1.17 14.84 6.72
N PHE A 44 -1.15 13.53 6.46
CA PHE A 44 -0.99 13.02 5.12
C PHE A 44 -2.21 13.58 4.39
N LEU A 45 -2.05 14.84 3.95
CA LEU A 45 -2.94 15.57 3.08
C LEU A 45 -3.41 14.53 2.07
N LEU A 46 -4.73 14.40 1.96
CA LEU A 46 -5.33 13.77 0.80
C LEU A 46 -4.70 14.49 -0.38
N ASP A 47 -3.69 13.87 -1.00
CA ASP A 47 -3.03 14.47 -2.14
C ASP A 47 -4.14 14.62 -3.17
N ALA A 48 -4.38 15.81 -3.71
CA ALA A 48 -5.44 16.02 -4.69
C ALA A 48 -5.30 15.01 -5.87
N ALA A 49 -4.08 14.53 -6.09
CA ALA A 49 -3.74 13.41 -6.96
C ALA A 49 -4.49 12.11 -6.66
N ASP A 50 -4.70 11.76 -5.38
CA ASP A 50 -5.37 10.54 -4.92
C ASP A 50 -6.88 10.57 -5.14
N ALA A 51 -7.50 11.72 -4.83
CA ALA A 51 -8.92 11.95 -5.11
C ALA A 51 -9.18 11.87 -6.62
N ASN A 52 -8.31 12.52 -7.41
CA ASN A 52 -8.34 12.44 -8.86
C ASN A 52 -8.23 10.99 -9.36
N ALA A 53 -7.29 10.18 -8.83
CA ALA A 53 -7.13 8.79 -9.27
C ALA A 53 -8.40 7.93 -9.10
N ILE A 54 -9.18 8.15 -8.04
CA ILE A 54 -10.45 7.44 -7.82
C ILE A 54 -11.52 7.90 -8.82
N GLU A 55 -11.60 9.21 -9.07
CA GLU A 55 -12.51 9.78 -10.07
C GLU A 55 -12.19 9.27 -11.48
N GLU A 56 -10.90 9.17 -11.82
CA GLU A 56 -10.44 8.62 -13.11
C GLU A 56 -10.90 7.18 -13.33
N VAL A 57 -10.85 6.33 -12.28
CA VAL A 57 -11.29 4.93 -12.34
C VAL A 57 -12.82 4.85 -12.47
N ASN A 58 -13.57 5.69 -11.74
CA ASN A 58 -15.03 5.73 -11.85
C ASN A 58 -15.47 6.20 -13.24
N LEU A 59 -14.85 7.25 -13.78
CA LEU A 59 -15.18 7.78 -15.10
C LEU A 59 -14.91 6.74 -16.20
N ALA A 60 -13.78 6.02 -16.11
CA ALA A 60 -13.50 4.94 -17.05
C ALA A 60 -14.56 3.83 -16.99
N TYR A 61 -15.09 3.53 -15.81
CA TYR A 61 -16.13 2.52 -15.66
C TYR A 61 -17.49 2.99 -16.19
N GLU A 62 -17.87 4.25 -15.98
CA GLU A 62 -19.09 4.80 -16.58
C GLU A 62 -19.00 4.74 -18.12
N ASN A 63 -17.86 5.07 -18.72
CA ASN A 63 -17.68 4.96 -20.17
C ASN A 63 -17.87 3.53 -20.71
N VAL A 64 -17.52 2.49 -19.94
CA VAL A 64 -17.75 1.09 -20.34
C VAL A 64 -19.23 0.69 -20.15
N LYS A 65 -19.92 1.32 -19.19
CA LYS A 65 -21.32 1.06 -18.89
C LYS A 65 -22.28 1.70 -19.90
N GLU A 66 -21.87 2.81 -20.51
CA GLU A 66 -22.61 3.48 -21.61
C GLU A 66 -22.61 2.67 -22.91
N VAL A 67 -21.71 1.69 -23.07
CA VAL A 67 -21.73 0.78 -24.23
C VAL A 67 -22.88 -0.20 -24.09
N ASP A 68 -23.72 -0.30 -25.13
CA ASP A 68 -24.84 -1.23 -25.15
C ASP A 68 -24.35 -2.68 -25.11
N GLY A 69 -24.54 -3.33 -23.96
CA GLY A 69 -24.16 -4.73 -23.74
C GLY A 69 -25.11 -5.74 -24.38
N LEU A 70 -26.19 -5.29 -25.02
CA LEU A 70 -27.13 -6.14 -25.77
C LEU A 70 -26.84 -6.13 -27.28
N ASP A 71 -26.02 -5.20 -27.77
CA ASP A 71 -25.61 -5.16 -29.17
C ASP A 71 -24.51 -6.20 -29.44
N VAL A 72 -24.94 -7.38 -29.88
CA VAL A 72 -24.08 -8.50 -30.28
C VAL A 72 -23.66 -8.45 -31.76
N SER A 73 -23.91 -7.33 -32.44
CA SER A 73 -23.40 -7.12 -33.79
C SER A 73 -21.86 -7.07 -33.78
N LYS A 74 -21.26 -7.18 -34.97
CA LYS A 74 -19.81 -7.02 -35.13
C LYS A 74 -19.35 -5.64 -34.65
N GLU A 75 -20.14 -4.62 -34.94
CA GLU A 75 -19.90 -3.22 -34.54
C GLU A 75 -20.02 -3.04 -33.01
N GLY A 76 -21.04 -3.64 -32.39
CA GLY A 76 -21.20 -3.65 -30.93
C GLY A 76 -20.05 -4.38 -30.21
N THR A 77 -19.55 -5.48 -30.79
CA THR A 77 -18.39 -6.22 -30.26
C THR A 77 -17.11 -5.40 -30.35
N GLU A 78 -16.87 -4.72 -31.48
CA GLU A 78 -15.71 -3.83 -31.66
C GLU A 78 -15.77 -2.62 -30.72
N ALA A 79 -16.96 -2.02 -30.53
CA ALA A 79 -17.18 -0.93 -29.59
C ALA A 79 -16.92 -1.35 -28.15
N TRP A 80 -17.38 -2.54 -27.76
CA TRP A 80 -17.14 -3.13 -26.44
C TRP A 80 -15.66 -3.42 -26.19
N GLU A 81 -14.95 -4.04 -27.14
CA GLU A 81 -13.51 -4.27 -27.03
C GLU A 81 -12.73 -2.96 -26.93
N ALA A 82 -13.09 -1.95 -27.72
CA ALA A 82 -12.47 -0.63 -27.65
C ALA A 82 -12.71 0.06 -26.30
N ALA A 83 -13.91 -0.10 -25.71
CA ALA A 83 -14.22 0.45 -24.40
C ALA A 83 -13.45 -0.25 -23.26
N ILE A 84 -13.35 -1.59 -23.30
CA ILE A 84 -12.52 -2.34 -22.35
C ILE A 84 -11.06 -1.90 -22.47
N LYS A 85 -10.52 -1.82 -23.69
CA LYS A 85 -9.13 -1.40 -23.90
C LYS A 85 -8.86 -0.02 -23.32
N ARG A 86 -9.76 0.94 -23.53
CA ARG A 86 -9.65 2.29 -22.93
C ARG A 86 -9.72 2.27 -21.41
N TYR A 87 -10.57 1.40 -20.84
CA TYR A 87 -10.65 1.22 -19.39
C TYR A 87 -9.33 0.67 -18.84
N ASP A 88 -8.80 -0.39 -19.43
CA ASP A 88 -7.52 -0.99 -19.00
C ASP A 88 -6.38 0.02 -19.10
N GLU A 89 -6.28 0.79 -20.19
CA GLU A 89 -5.29 1.87 -20.31
C GLU A 89 -5.44 2.96 -19.23
N ARG A 90 -6.67 3.27 -18.77
CA ARG A 90 -6.88 4.20 -17.65
C ARG A 90 -6.43 3.58 -16.34
N ILE A 91 -6.72 2.31 -16.12
CA ILE A 91 -6.27 1.59 -14.94
C ILE A 91 -4.73 1.55 -14.90
N ASP A 92 -4.07 1.24 -16.01
CA ASP A 92 -2.61 1.19 -16.09
C ASP A 92 -1.95 2.53 -15.75
N ARG A 93 -2.54 3.66 -16.20
CA ARG A 93 -2.08 5.00 -15.81
C ARG A 93 -2.20 5.24 -14.32
N VAL A 94 -3.31 4.82 -13.71
CA VAL A 94 -3.53 4.93 -12.26
C VAL A 94 -2.55 4.03 -11.50
N GLU A 95 -2.35 2.78 -11.94
CA GLU A 95 -1.38 1.86 -11.35
C GLU A 95 0.05 2.40 -11.43
N THR A 96 0.42 3.04 -12.54
CA THR A 96 1.74 3.69 -12.72
C THR A 96 1.93 4.83 -11.72
N ARG A 97 0.91 5.68 -11.52
CA ARG A 97 0.95 6.77 -10.54
C ARG A 97 1.08 6.24 -9.11
N ILE A 98 0.30 5.22 -8.77
CA ILE A 98 0.37 4.56 -7.45
C ILE A 98 1.76 3.96 -7.23
N THR A 99 2.33 3.33 -8.26
CA THR A 99 3.66 2.75 -8.23
C THR A 99 4.75 3.80 -8.01
N ALA A 100 4.69 4.94 -8.70
CA ALA A 100 5.64 6.03 -8.50
C ALA A 100 5.61 6.52 -7.05
N ARG A 101 4.41 6.75 -6.50
CA ARG A 101 4.25 7.17 -5.10
C ARG A 101 4.77 6.14 -4.11
N LEU A 102 4.52 4.85 -4.36
CA LEU A 102 5.05 3.77 -3.53
C LEU A 102 6.59 3.80 -3.53
N ARG A 103 7.22 4.02 -4.70
CA ARG A 103 8.68 4.16 -4.82
C ARG A 103 9.21 5.36 -4.05
N ASP A 104 8.54 6.50 -4.14
CA ASP A 104 8.95 7.72 -3.42
C ASP A 104 8.86 7.53 -1.90
N GLN A 105 7.79 6.87 -1.41
CA GLN A 105 7.66 6.53 0.00
C GLN A 105 8.69 5.50 0.46
N LEU A 106 8.99 4.50 -0.36
CA LEU A 106 10.04 3.51 -0.07
C LEU A 106 11.43 4.13 -0.07
N GLY A 107 11.71 5.09 -0.95
CA GLY A 107 12.99 5.80 -1.02
C GLY A 107 13.25 6.72 0.16
N THR A 108 12.20 7.18 0.84
CA THR A 108 12.32 8.02 2.05
C THR A 108 12.38 7.22 3.35
N ALA A 109 12.01 5.93 3.32
CA ALA A 109 12.04 5.04 4.48
C ALA A 109 13.47 4.69 4.90
N LYS A 110 13.80 4.89 6.18
CA LYS A 110 15.15 4.65 6.72
C LYS A 110 15.27 3.28 7.39
N ASN A 111 14.18 2.78 7.94
CA ASN A 111 14.16 1.57 8.77
C ASN A 111 13.29 0.47 8.14
N ALA A 112 13.61 -0.80 8.43
CA ALA A 112 12.81 -1.95 7.97
C ALA A 112 11.34 -1.84 8.44
N ASN A 113 11.12 -1.34 9.66
CA ASN A 113 9.78 -1.09 10.20
C ASN A 113 8.98 -0.07 9.38
N GLU A 114 9.62 0.99 8.89
CA GLU A 114 8.94 2.00 8.05
C GLU A 114 8.61 1.43 6.68
N MET A 115 9.56 0.73 6.06
CA MET A 115 9.29 0.02 4.81
C MET A 115 8.14 -0.98 4.99
N PHE A 116 8.12 -1.78 6.06
CA PHE A 116 7.04 -2.72 6.34
C PHE A 116 5.67 -2.05 6.52
N ARG A 117 5.62 -0.89 7.19
CA ARG A 117 4.37 -0.12 7.33
C ARG A 117 3.85 0.34 5.97
N ILE A 118 4.74 0.79 5.10
CA ILE A 118 4.40 1.16 3.72
C ILE A 118 3.94 -0.09 2.95
N PHE A 119 4.73 -1.17 2.93
CA PHE A 119 4.37 -2.42 2.25
C PHE A 119 3.02 -2.98 2.70
N SER A 120 2.74 -2.98 4.00
CA SER A 120 1.47 -3.46 4.56
C SER A 120 0.27 -2.66 4.05
N ARG A 121 0.45 -1.34 3.89
CA ARG A 121 -0.59 -0.45 3.36
C ARG A 121 -0.91 -0.78 1.90
N PHE A 122 0.10 -1.01 1.07
CA PHE A 122 -0.07 -1.28 -0.36
C PHE A 122 -0.30 -2.77 -0.69
N ASN A 123 -0.30 -3.67 0.31
CA ASN A 123 -0.35 -5.12 0.12
C ASN A 123 -1.49 -5.61 -0.79
N ALA A 124 -2.66 -5.00 -0.67
CA ALA A 124 -3.83 -5.35 -1.46
C ALA A 124 -3.66 -5.09 -2.97
N LEU A 125 -2.68 -4.28 -3.37
CA LEU A 125 -2.35 -3.99 -4.77
C LEU A 125 -1.30 -4.94 -5.37
N PHE A 126 -0.63 -5.77 -4.56
CA PHE A 126 0.49 -6.61 -5.04
C PHE A 126 0.04 -7.79 -5.91
N VAL A 127 -1.25 -8.04 -5.99
CA VAL A 127 -1.85 -9.01 -6.92
C VAL A 127 -1.89 -8.49 -8.36
N ARG A 128 -1.69 -7.19 -8.60
CA ARG A 128 -1.72 -6.58 -9.93
C ARG A 128 -0.39 -6.74 -10.65
N PRO A 129 -0.38 -7.17 -11.92
CA PRO A 129 0.86 -7.50 -12.64
C PRO A 129 1.82 -6.32 -12.78
N HIS A 130 1.31 -5.11 -13.07
CA HIS A 130 2.16 -3.92 -13.24
C HIS A 130 2.80 -3.47 -11.93
N ILE A 131 2.00 -3.41 -10.86
CA ILE A 131 2.48 -3.06 -9.51
C ILE A 131 3.45 -4.13 -8.98
N ARG A 132 3.13 -5.41 -9.18
CA ARG A 132 3.98 -6.54 -8.76
C ARG A 132 5.34 -6.51 -9.46
N GLY A 133 5.38 -6.18 -10.75
CA GLY A 133 6.63 -6.02 -11.49
C GLY A 133 7.52 -4.94 -10.89
N ALA A 134 6.93 -3.78 -10.59
CA ALA A 134 7.66 -2.64 -10.06
C ALA A 134 8.17 -2.79 -8.62
N ILE A 135 7.55 -3.69 -7.84
CA ILE A 135 7.88 -3.91 -6.42
C ILE A 135 8.95 -4.99 -6.23
N ARG A 136 9.14 -5.89 -7.20
CA ARG A 136 10.06 -7.04 -7.07
C ARG A 136 11.46 -6.65 -6.61
N GLU A 137 11.99 -5.54 -7.11
CA GLU A 137 13.31 -5.02 -6.72
C GLU A 137 13.39 -4.63 -5.24
N TYR A 138 12.32 -4.02 -4.70
CA TYR A 138 12.26 -3.61 -3.29
C TYR A 138 12.03 -4.78 -2.32
N GLN A 139 11.49 -5.92 -2.80
CA GLN A 139 11.36 -7.11 -1.96
C GLN A 139 12.73 -7.64 -1.52
N THR A 140 13.70 -7.69 -2.44
CA THR A 140 15.07 -8.12 -2.11
C THR A 140 15.70 -7.19 -1.07
N GLN A 141 15.53 -5.88 -1.23
CA GLN A 141 16.04 -4.90 -0.27
C GLN A 141 15.37 -5.02 1.11
N LEU A 142 14.06 -5.27 1.14
CA LEU A 142 13.33 -5.48 2.39
C LEU A 142 13.81 -6.75 3.08
N ILE A 143 13.93 -7.86 2.35
CA ILE A 143 14.41 -9.14 2.90
C ILE A 143 15.80 -8.98 3.51
N GLN A 144 16.72 -8.26 2.84
CA GLN A 144 18.06 -8.04 3.37
C GLN A 144 18.03 -7.23 4.67
N ARG A 145 17.29 -6.10 4.71
CA ARG A 145 17.18 -5.29 5.94
C ARG A 145 16.58 -6.08 7.10
N VAL A 146 15.60 -6.95 6.83
CA VAL A 146 14.99 -7.81 7.85
C VAL A 146 15.95 -8.88 8.33
N LYS A 147 16.77 -9.42 7.43
CA LYS A 147 17.82 -10.37 7.79
C LYS A 147 18.85 -9.70 8.69
N ASP A 148 19.31 -8.50 8.36
CA ASP A 148 20.26 -7.73 9.18
C ASP A 148 19.67 -7.41 10.57
N ASP A 149 18.37 -7.08 10.65
CA ASP A 149 17.67 -6.85 11.92
C ASP A 149 17.59 -8.13 12.77
N ILE A 150 17.34 -9.30 12.16
CA ILE A 150 17.33 -10.60 12.84
C ILE A 150 18.73 -10.96 13.34
N GLU A 151 19.77 -10.74 12.53
CA GLU A 151 21.17 -10.99 12.91
C GLU A 151 21.57 -10.10 14.09
N SER A 152 21.24 -8.80 14.05
CA SER A 152 21.44 -7.88 15.18
C SER A 152 20.75 -8.36 16.46
N LEU A 153 19.53 -8.90 16.33
CA LEU A 153 18.79 -9.43 17.46
C LEU A 153 19.46 -10.70 18.03
N HIS A 154 19.96 -11.58 17.15
CA HIS A 154 20.70 -12.78 17.54
C HIS A 154 22.00 -12.44 18.29
N ASP A 155 22.75 -11.44 17.82
CA ASP A 155 23.97 -10.98 18.47
C ASP A 155 23.69 -10.38 19.86
N LYS A 156 22.65 -9.54 19.98
CA LYS A 156 22.20 -8.99 21.27
C LYS A 156 21.79 -10.09 22.25
N PHE A 157 21.14 -11.15 21.76
CA PHE A 157 20.78 -12.31 22.58
C PHE A 157 22.03 -13.05 23.07
N LYS A 158 22.99 -13.31 22.17
CA LYS A 158 24.25 -14.01 22.48
C LYS A 158 25.15 -13.25 23.44
N VAL A 159 25.14 -11.92 23.39
CA VAL A 159 25.85 -11.05 24.35
C VAL A 159 25.17 -11.10 25.72
N ARG A 160 23.82 -11.00 25.76
CA ARG A 160 23.06 -11.08 27.02
C ARG A 160 23.20 -12.44 27.70
N SER A 161 23.18 -13.55 26.95
CA SER A 161 23.39 -14.90 27.49
C SER A 161 24.79 -15.09 28.06
N ARG A 162 25.82 -14.46 27.47
CA ARG A 162 27.19 -14.49 28.00
C ARG A 162 27.33 -13.66 29.27
N LEU A 163 26.72 -12.48 29.31
CA LEU A 163 26.70 -11.60 30.49
C LEU A 163 25.92 -12.22 31.66
N SER A 164 24.79 -12.89 31.40
CA SER A 164 24.03 -13.62 32.43
C SER A 164 24.78 -14.85 32.97
N GLY A 165 25.61 -15.48 32.15
CA GLY A 165 26.47 -16.59 32.59
C GLY A 165 27.64 -16.14 33.48
N GLN A 166 28.23 -14.97 33.21
CA GLN A 166 29.30 -14.40 34.05
C GLN A 166 28.79 -13.91 35.42
N THR A 167 27.57 -13.39 35.50
CA THR A 167 27.00 -12.91 36.77
C THR A 167 26.62 -14.04 37.73
N GLN A 168 26.27 -15.23 37.23
CA GLN A 168 26.08 -16.40 38.09
C GLN A 168 27.41 -16.97 38.61
N SER A 169 28.49 -16.90 37.83
CA SER A 169 29.80 -17.40 38.25
C SER A 169 30.52 -16.49 39.26
N SER A 170 30.20 -15.19 39.28
CA SER A 170 30.79 -14.24 40.24
C SER A 170 30.08 -14.19 41.60
N ASN A 171 28.85 -14.73 41.71
CA ASN A 171 28.11 -14.83 42.98
C ASN A 171 28.29 -16.19 43.67
N ALA A 172 29.12 -17.08 43.11
CA ALA A 172 29.40 -18.41 43.64
C ALA A 172 30.83 -18.54 44.24
N CYS A 173 31.57 -17.44 44.36
CA CYS A 173 32.82 -17.34 45.12
C CYS A 173 32.61 -16.48 46.37
#